data_AF-A0A3N5SFZ2-F1
#
_entry.id   AF-A0A3N5SFZ2-F1
#
_cell.length_a   1.000
_cell.length_b   1.000
_cell.length_c   1.000
_cell.angle_alpha   90.00
_cell.angle_beta   90.00
_cell.angle_gamma   90.00
#
_symmetry.space_group_name_H-M   'P 1'
#
loop_
_entity.id
_entity.type
_entity.pdbx_description
1 polymer ?
#
loop_
_entity_poly.entity_id
_entity_poly.type
_entity_poly.pdbx_seq_one_letter_code
_entity_poly.pdbx_strand_id
1 'polypeptide(L)'
;VKHGDKVRIFNSRGTISAYALVTERVQPLKVQGRMVEMVGMIWHFGHGCGVSGDSCNQLTPSIGDANTGIPEFKAFLVDIRKEA
;
A
#
# COMPACT_ATOMS: atom_id res chain seq x y z
N VAL A 1 12.09 -5.86 -7.41
CA VAL A 1 10.89 -6.68 -7.12
C VAL A 1 10.41 -7.27 -8.43
N LYS A 2 10.25 -8.60 -8.50
CA LYS A 2 9.66 -9.31 -9.64
C LYS A 2 8.22 -9.72 -9.31
N HIS A 3 7.44 -10.04 -10.33
CA HIS A 3 6.10 -10.60 -10.13
C HIS A 3 6.17 -11.87 -9.26
N GLY A 4 5.30 -11.96 -8.26
CA GLY A 4 5.23 -13.07 -7.31
C GLY A 4 6.25 -13.01 -6.17
N ASP A 5 7.18 -12.05 -6.16
CA ASP A 5 8.09 -11.87 -5.02
C ASP A 5 7.29 -11.48 -3.76
N LYS A 6 7.67 -12.03 -2.61
CA LYS A 6 7.20 -11.55 -1.32
C LYS A 6 7.87 -10.21 -1.00
N VAL A 7 7.08 -9.25 -0.55
CA VAL A 7 7.50 -7.86 -0.32
C VAL A 7 7.01 -7.35 1.01
N ARG A 8 7.83 -6.50 1.63
CA ARG A 8 7.48 -5.70 2.79
C ARG A 8 7.09 -4.31 2.32
N ILE A 9 5.92 -3.84 2.73
CA ILE A 9 5.42 -2.47 2.49
C ILE A 9 5.33 -1.78 3.85
N PHE A 10 5.89 -0.57 3.99
CA PHE A 10 6.00 0.07 5.29
C PHE A 10 5.99 1.60 5.21
N ASN A 11 5.61 2.23 6.32
CA ASN A 11 5.71 3.67 6.54
C ASN A 11 5.89 3.96 8.03
N SER A 12 5.67 5.20 8.46
CA SER A 12 5.80 5.60 9.87
C SER A 12 4.81 4.92 10.81
N ARG A 13 3.70 4.37 10.30
CA ARG A 13 2.65 3.73 11.10
C ARG A 13 2.93 2.25 11.38
N GLY A 14 3.58 1.56 10.44
CA GLY A 14 3.76 0.13 10.56
C GLY A 14 4.32 -0.52 9.30
N THR A 15 4.08 -1.82 9.19
CA THR A 15 4.63 -2.68 8.16
C THR A 15 3.67 -3.82 7.91
N ILE A 16 3.53 -4.19 6.63
CA ILE A 16 2.79 -5.37 6.18
C ILE A 16 3.64 -6.21 5.23
N SER A 17 3.29 -7.48 5.11
CA SER A 17 3.83 -8.42 4.12
C SER A 17 2.78 -8.75 3.04
N ALA A 18 3.19 -8.76 1.78
CA ALA A 18 2.32 -9.07 0.64
C ALA A 18 3.10 -9.72 -0.51
N TYR A 19 2.39 -10.26 -1.51
CA TYR A 19 2.98 -10.70 -2.78
C TYR A 19 2.87 -9.61 -3.84
N ALA A 20 3.95 -9.41 -4.61
CA ALA A 20 4.01 -8.36 -5.62
C ALA A 20 3.31 -8.77 -6.92
N LEU A 21 2.32 -7.98 -7.33
CA LEU A 21 1.71 -8.03 -8.66
C LEU A 21 2.34 -6.94 -9.54
N VAL A 22 3.45 -7.26 -10.19
CA VAL A 22 4.08 -6.36 -11.18
C VAL A 22 3.26 -6.43 -12.48
N THR A 23 2.75 -5.30 -12.97
CA THR A 23 1.78 -5.23 -14.07
C THR A 23 1.83 -3.88 -14.78
N GLU A 24 1.52 -3.84 -16.08
CA GLU A 24 1.47 -2.60 -16.85
C GLU A 24 0.20 -1.76 -16.60
N ARG A 25 -0.78 -2.28 -15.86
CA ARG A 25 -2.03 -1.57 -15.55
C ARG A 25 -1.84 -0.35 -14.65
N VAL A 26 -0.73 -0.29 -13.91
CA VAL A 26 -0.34 0.84 -13.06
C VAL A 26 0.96 1.38 -13.63
N GLN A 27 0.93 2.64 -14.07
CA GLN A 27 2.08 3.33 -14.63
C GLN A 27 2.47 4.52 -13.75
N PRO A 28 3.75 4.91 -13.71
CA PRO A 28 4.18 6.06 -12.94
C PRO A 28 3.56 7.35 -13.49
N LEU A 29 3.20 8.29 -12.60
CA LEU A 29 2.61 9.58 -12.96
C LEU A 29 3.68 10.67 -13.05
N LYS A 30 3.58 11.56 -14.03
CA LYS A 30 4.46 12.73 -14.11
C LYS A 30 3.85 13.92 -13.36
N VAL A 31 4.41 14.26 -12.21
CA VAL A 31 3.95 15.35 -11.33
C VAL A 31 5.07 16.37 -11.16
N GLN A 32 4.86 17.62 -11.60
CA GLN A 32 5.86 18.70 -11.51
C GLN A 32 7.24 18.30 -12.07
N GLY A 33 7.27 17.58 -13.19
CA GLY A 33 8.50 17.11 -13.83
C GLY A 33 9.15 15.88 -13.18
N ARG A 34 8.59 15.34 -12.10
CA ARG A 34 9.06 14.13 -11.43
C ARG A 34 8.17 12.95 -11.75
N MET A 35 8.75 11.76 -11.87
CA MET A 35 7.97 10.52 -11.92
C MET A 35 7.62 10.09 -10.50
N VAL A 36 6.33 9.86 -10.25
CA VAL A 36 5.79 9.41 -8.97
C VAL A 36 5.19 8.03 -9.16
N GLU A 37 5.75 7.05 -8.45
CA GLU A 37 5.31 5.67 -8.45
C GLU A 37 4.08 5.48 -7.57
N MET A 38 3.18 4.58 -7.96
CA MET A 38 2.00 4.20 -7.18
C MET A 38 2.11 2.75 -6.71
N VAL A 39 1.95 2.53 -5.41
CA VAL A 39 1.81 1.19 -4.83
C VAL A 39 0.33 0.91 -4.57
N GLY A 40 -0.28 0.10 -5.42
CA GLY A 40 -1.66 -0.38 -5.23
C GLY A 40 -1.74 -1.48 -4.18
N MET A 41 -2.74 -1.42 -3.31
CA MET A 41 -2.93 -2.35 -2.19
C MET A 41 -4.38 -2.82 -2.09
N ILE A 42 -4.57 -4.09 -1.70
CA ILE A 42 -5.88 -4.71 -1.52
C ILE A 42 -6.19 -4.88 -0.04
N TRP A 43 -7.30 -4.31 0.41
CA TRP A 43 -7.74 -4.29 1.81
C TRP A 43 -8.60 -5.49 2.27
N HIS A 44 -8.55 -6.62 1.56
CA HIS A 44 -9.41 -7.80 1.83
C HIS A 44 -8.80 -8.83 2.78
N PHE A 45 -7.59 -8.57 3.29
CA PHE A 45 -6.88 -9.47 4.21
C PHE A 45 -6.85 -8.90 5.63
N GLY A 46 -6.67 -9.79 6.61
CA GLY A 46 -6.56 -9.44 8.01
C GLY A 46 -6.59 -10.66 8.92
N HIS A 47 -6.35 -10.41 10.21
CA HIS A 47 -6.44 -11.44 11.24
C HIS A 47 -7.86 -12.01 11.33
N GLY A 48 -7.98 -13.34 11.31
CA GLY A 48 -9.28 -14.04 11.35
C GLY A 48 -9.95 -14.27 9.99
N CYS A 49 -9.33 -13.84 8.88
CA CYS A 49 -9.79 -14.19 7.53
C CYS A 49 -9.45 -15.65 7.17
N GLY A 50 -10.17 -16.22 6.20
CA GLY A 50 -9.94 -17.60 5.73
C GLY A 50 -8.60 -17.81 5.00
N VAL A 51 -7.94 -16.72 4.61
CA VAL A 51 -6.58 -16.72 4.04
C VAL A 51 -5.73 -15.75 4.85
N SER A 52 -4.53 -16.17 5.23
CA SER A 52 -3.58 -15.36 5.99
C SER A 52 -3.09 -14.17 5.17
N GLY A 53 -3.08 -12.99 5.78
CA GLY A 53 -2.48 -11.79 5.22
C GLY A 53 -2.71 -10.60 6.15
N ASP A 54 -1.90 -9.57 5.98
CA ASP A 54 -1.98 -8.36 6.79
C ASP A 54 -3.06 -7.40 6.26
N SER A 55 -3.66 -6.62 7.16
CA SER A 55 -4.59 -5.56 6.76
C SER A 55 -3.83 -4.32 6.30
N CYS A 56 -4.16 -3.81 5.11
CA CYS A 56 -3.57 -2.57 4.60
C CYS A 56 -3.85 -1.35 5.49
N ASN A 57 -4.91 -1.39 6.32
CA ASN A 57 -5.23 -0.33 7.27
C ASN A 57 -4.18 -0.18 8.39
N GLN A 58 -3.24 -1.13 8.53
CA GLN A 58 -2.08 -0.94 9.38
C GLN A 58 -1.19 0.22 8.90
N LEU A 59 -1.22 0.55 7.61
CA LEU A 59 -0.44 1.63 7.01
C LEU A 59 -1.21 2.94 6.84
N THR A 60 -2.55 2.89 6.77
CA THR A 60 -3.37 4.07 6.44
C THR A 60 -3.37 5.10 7.56
N PRO A 61 -3.25 6.41 7.27
CA PRO A 61 -3.25 7.44 8.30
C PRO A 61 -4.62 7.55 8.98
N SER A 62 -4.64 8.03 10.22
CA SER A 62 -5.87 8.25 11.01
C SER A 62 -6.39 9.68 10.89
N ILE A 63 -5.92 10.42 9.87
CA ILE A 63 -6.42 11.76 9.53
C ILE A 63 -7.65 11.61 8.64
N GLY A 64 -8.62 12.49 8.81
CA GLY A 64 -9.83 12.52 7.99
C GLY A 64 -10.10 13.88 7.36
N ASP A 65 -11.03 13.91 6.42
CA ASP A 65 -11.54 15.13 5.81
C ASP A 65 -12.11 16.09 6.87
N ALA A 66 -11.88 17.39 6.68
CA ALA A 66 -12.24 18.43 7.65
C ALA A 66 -13.76 18.60 7.83
N ASN A 67 -14.56 18.19 6.84
CA ASN A 67 -16.02 18.36 6.89
C ASN A 67 -16.74 17.10 7.37
N THR A 68 -16.29 15.93 6.92
CA THR A 68 -16.98 14.64 7.11
C THR A 68 -16.29 13.72 8.12
N GLY A 69 -15.02 13.96 8.41
CA GLY A 69 -14.19 13.06 9.23
C GLY A 69 -13.84 11.74 8.55
N ILE A 70 -14.16 11.54 7.26
CA ILE A 70 -13.84 10.31 6.53
C ILE A 70 -12.30 10.15 6.44
N PRO A 71 -11.73 9.02 6.87
CA PRO A 71 -10.29 8.81 6.86
C PRO A 71 -9.65 8.83 5.46
N GLU A 72 -8.46 9.39 5.36
CA GLU A 72 -7.66 9.41 4.11
C GLU A 72 -7.02 8.04 3.85
N PHE A 73 -7.73 7.16 3.15
CA PHE A 73 -7.28 5.81 2.82
C PHE A 73 -6.92 5.62 1.35
N LYS A 74 -7.02 6.65 0.51
CA LYS A 74 -6.80 6.54 -0.94
C LYS A 74 -5.41 7.00 -1.35
N ALA A 75 -4.82 7.97 -0.64
CA ALA A 75 -3.48 8.47 -0.92
C ALA A 75 -2.66 8.68 0.36
N PHE A 76 -1.57 7.91 0.51
CA PHE A 76 -0.60 8.05 1.59
C PHE A 76 0.77 7.50 1.17
N LEU A 77 1.82 7.87 1.89
CA LEU A 77 3.19 7.51 1.54
C LEU A 77 3.61 6.17 2.16
N VAL A 78 4.32 5.36 1.37
CA VAL A 78 4.92 4.08 1.76
C VAL A 78 6.25 3.87 1.02
N ASP A 79 7.10 3.01 1.58
CA ASP A 79 8.24 2.40 0.89
C ASP A 79 7.97 0.89 0.72
N ILE A 80 8.61 0.27 -0.28
CA ILE A 80 8.44 -1.14 -0.63
C ILE A 80 9.79 -1.80 -0.88
N ARG A 81 10.01 -2.98 -0.28
CA ARG A 81 11.24 -3.76 -0.46
C ARG A 81 10.92 -5.24 -0.60
N LYS A 82 11.74 -5.96 -1.37
CA LYS A 82 11.69 -7.42 -1.42
C LYS A 82 12.07 -7.99 -0.05
N GLU A 83 11.30 -8.97 0.44
CA GLU A 83 11.69 -9.75 1.62
C GLU A 83 12.83 -10.72 1.23
N ALA A 84 13.81 -10.87 2.13
CA ALA A 84 14.97 -11.74 1.91
C ALA A 84 14.58 -13.22 1.79
#